data_AF-A0A2G6DAP1-F1
#
_entry.id   AF-A0A2G6DAP1-F1
#
_cell.length_a   1.000
_cell.length_b   1.000
_cell.length_c   1.000
_cell.angle_alpha   90.00
_cell.angle_beta   90.00
_cell.angle_gamma   90.00
#
_symmetry.space_group_name_H-M   'P 1'
#
loop_
_entity.id
_entity.type
_entity.pdbx_description
1 polymer ?
#
loop_
_entity_poly.entity_id
_entity_poly.type
_entity_poly.pdbx_seq_one_letter_code
_entity_poly.pdbx_strand_id
1 'polypeptide(L)'
;NKAGTGSQVTLKDSNWFISFALNHQPHYIDQPADVQVFWAYGLHPDRVGNFVGKPMTECNGEEILRELCGHLKFDYDEVFANAICIPCRLPYITSMFMPRSQGDRPLPIPKNSKNLAFVSQFVEIPADVVFTVEYSIRVAQMAVYEFLNIDREIPPISEFDKELKVKIETLFKAFK
;
A
#
# COMPACT_ATOMS: atom_id res chain seq x y z
N ASN A 1 18.26 -0.80 -11.19
CA ASN A 1 17.33 -1.95 -11.30
C ASN A 1 16.52 -1.83 -12.57
N LYS A 2 16.22 -2.95 -13.26
CA LYS A 2 15.30 -2.94 -14.40
C LYS A 2 13.89 -2.60 -13.89
N ALA A 3 13.13 -1.84 -14.67
CA ALA A 3 11.75 -1.49 -14.32
C ALA A 3 10.90 -2.75 -14.07
N GLY A 4 10.11 -2.75 -13.01
CA GLY A 4 9.23 -3.86 -12.64
C GLY A 4 9.90 -5.09 -12.04
N THR A 5 11.23 -5.10 -11.86
CA THR A 5 11.94 -6.23 -11.23
C THR A 5 12.23 -6.02 -9.76
N GLY A 6 12.08 -4.79 -9.26
CA GLY A 6 12.28 -4.42 -7.87
C GLY A 6 10.98 -4.04 -7.20
N SER A 7 10.94 -4.17 -5.88
CA SER A 7 9.91 -3.54 -5.04
C SER A 7 10.24 -2.04 -4.88
N GLN A 8 9.81 -1.45 -3.78
CA GLN A 8 10.08 -0.07 -3.43
C GLN A 8 11.53 0.11 -2.96
N VAL A 9 12.07 1.30 -3.20
CA VAL A 9 13.32 1.80 -2.62
C VAL A 9 12.95 2.84 -1.57
N THR A 10 13.45 2.65 -0.35
CA THR A 10 13.21 3.57 0.79
C THR A 10 14.46 4.37 1.10
N LEU A 11 14.30 5.70 1.12
CA LEU A 11 15.32 6.66 1.54
C LEU A 11 15.21 6.85 3.06
N LYS A 12 15.88 5.99 3.82
CA LYS A 12 15.73 5.90 5.28
C LYS A 12 16.10 7.19 6.03
N ASP A 13 17.06 7.94 5.50
CA ASP A 13 17.57 9.18 6.09
C ASP A 13 16.81 10.42 5.60
N SER A 14 15.77 10.25 4.77
CA SER A 14 14.90 11.35 4.36
C SER A 14 14.01 11.77 5.52
N ASN A 15 13.88 13.07 5.75
CA ASN A 15 12.98 13.64 6.75
C ASN A 15 11.53 13.21 6.50
N TRP A 16 11.11 13.14 5.23
CA TRP A 16 9.77 12.68 4.84
C TRP A 16 9.62 11.15 4.86
N PHE A 17 10.72 10.42 5.02
CA PHE A 17 10.79 8.96 4.95
C PHE A 17 10.21 8.44 3.63
N ILE A 18 10.77 8.95 2.53
CA ILE A 18 10.28 8.73 1.16
C ILE A 18 10.58 7.30 0.73
N SER A 19 9.59 6.66 0.10
CA SER A 19 9.80 5.48 -0.71
C SER A 19 9.23 5.67 -2.10
N PHE A 20 9.87 5.07 -3.10
CA PHE A 20 9.42 5.11 -4.49
C PHE A 20 9.61 3.78 -5.19
N ALA A 21 8.80 3.50 -6.21
CA ALA A 21 8.90 2.30 -7.02
C ALA A 21 8.73 2.62 -8.51
N LEU A 22 9.61 2.02 -9.31
CA LEU A 22 9.51 2.01 -10.76
C LEU A 22 8.91 0.67 -11.19
N ASN A 23 7.59 0.65 -11.37
CA ASN A 23 6.85 -0.50 -11.85
C ASN A 23 7.25 -0.85 -13.30
N HIS A 24 6.79 -2.02 -13.77
CA HIS A 24 6.95 -2.41 -15.17
C HIS A 24 6.43 -1.31 -16.11
N GLN A 25 7.18 -1.03 -17.19
CA GLN A 25 6.82 -0.04 -18.19
C GLN A 25 6.43 -0.76 -19.50
N PRO A 26 5.35 -0.35 -20.19
CA PRO A 26 4.38 0.66 -19.75
C PRO A 26 3.57 0.19 -18.53
N HIS A 27 3.20 1.12 -17.66
CA HIS A 27 2.33 0.86 -16.51
C HIS A 27 0.85 1.01 -16.86
N TYR A 28 0.52 1.94 -17.76
CA TYR A 28 -0.83 2.14 -18.29
C TYR A 28 -0.95 1.63 -19.73
N ILE A 29 -2.16 1.20 -20.12
CA ILE A 29 -2.44 0.61 -21.45
C ILE A 29 -2.03 1.57 -22.58
N ASP A 30 -2.38 2.85 -22.45
CA ASP A 30 -2.14 3.89 -23.47
C ASP A 30 -0.95 4.80 -23.11
N GLN A 31 -0.01 4.31 -22.29
CA GLN A 31 1.18 5.08 -21.93
C GLN A 31 2.09 5.24 -23.17
N PRO A 32 2.44 6.49 -23.56
CA PRO A 32 3.36 6.71 -24.67
C PRO A 32 4.71 6.01 -24.47
N ALA A 33 5.32 5.53 -25.55
CA ALA A 33 6.54 4.72 -25.49
C ALA A 33 7.77 5.47 -24.93
N ASP A 34 7.76 6.79 -24.99
CA ASP A 34 8.78 7.71 -24.51
C ASP A 34 8.50 8.25 -23.08
N VAL A 35 7.35 7.88 -22.49
CA VAL A 35 6.97 8.28 -21.13
C VAL A 35 7.25 7.15 -20.16
N GLN A 36 7.81 7.48 -18.99
CA GLN A 36 7.95 6.55 -17.87
C GLN A 36 7.13 7.04 -16.68
N VAL A 37 6.53 6.11 -15.95
CA VAL A 37 5.71 6.39 -14.77
C VAL A 37 6.27 5.66 -13.56
N PHE A 38 6.48 6.39 -12.48
CA PHE A 38 6.82 5.81 -11.19
C PHE A 38 5.91 6.39 -10.11
N TRP A 39 5.86 5.72 -8.96
CA TRP A 39 5.06 6.15 -7.82
C TRP A 39 5.95 6.34 -6.60
N ALA A 40 5.61 7.31 -5.76
CA ALA A 40 6.31 7.61 -4.52
C ALA A 40 5.34 8.04 -3.42
N TYR A 41 5.75 7.89 -2.16
CA TYR A 41 5.05 8.39 -0.98
C TYR A 41 6.03 8.75 0.13
N GLY A 42 5.60 9.59 1.06
CA GLY A 42 6.31 9.88 2.32
C GLY A 42 5.46 9.49 3.53
N LEU A 43 6.08 8.93 4.57
CA LEU A 43 5.39 8.58 5.82
C LEU A 43 5.37 9.71 6.85
N HIS A 44 6.18 10.75 6.68
CA HIS A 44 6.21 11.91 7.57
C HIS A 44 5.95 13.21 6.80
N PRO A 45 4.76 13.38 6.20
CA PRO A 45 4.51 14.48 5.28
C PRO A 45 4.49 15.86 5.96
N ASP A 46 4.37 15.92 7.30
CA ASP A 46 4.37 17.17 8.07
C ASP A 46 5.76 17.68 8.45
N ARG A 47 6.83 16.93 8.14
CA ARG A 47 8.21 17.35 8.44
C ARG A 47 8.78 18.19 7.31
N VAL A 48 9.64 19.15 7.63
CA VAL A 48 10.40 19.92 6.64
C VAL A 48 11.36 19.00 5.87
N GLY A 49 11.41 19.16 4.54
CA GLY A 49 12.28 18.38 3.64
C GLY A 49 13.77 18.61 3.87
N ASN A 50 14.61 17.78 3.26
CA ASN A 50 16.07 17.89 3.32
C ASN A 50 16.62 18.90 2.31
N PHE A 51 15.99 18.98 1.13
CA PHE A 51 16.37 19.87 0.02
C PHE A 51 15.27 20.90 -0.29
N VAL A 52 14.05 20.67 0.18
CA VAL A 52 12.96 21.65 0.16
C VAL A 52 12.63 22.11 1.58
N GLY A 53 12.73 23.42 1.82
CA GLY A 53 12.55 24.04 3.15
C GLY A 53 11.11 24.13 3.65
N LYS A 54 10.22 23.21 3.23
CA LYS A 54 8.81 23.17 3.62
C LYS A 54 8.36 21.75 3.96
N PRO A 55 7.26 21.58 4.72
CA PRO A 55 6.58 20.29 4.84
C PRO A 55 6.15 19.72 3.48
N MET A 56 6.21 18.39 3.30
CA MET A 56 5.72 17.73 2.07
C MET A 56 4.26 18.09 1.79
N THR A 57 3.48 18.25 2.86
CA THR A 57 2.11 18.72 2.83
C THR A 57 1.92 20.07 2.12
N GLU A 58 2.91 20.94 2.14
CA GLU A 58 2.86 22.27 1.53
C GLU A 58 3.61 22.35 0.18
N CYS A 59 4.04 21.19 -0.33
CA CYS A 59 4.78 21.09 -1.58
C CYS A 59 3.86 20.88 -2.77
N ASN A 60 4.18 21.54 -3.89
CA ASN A 60 3.66 21.16 -5.20
C ASN A 60 4.44 19.95 -5.77
N GLY A 61 4.05 19.47 -6.96
CA GLY A 61 4.71 18.32 -7.58
C GLY A 61 6.19 18.57 -7.93
N GLU A 62 6.52 19.77 -8.42
CA GLU A 62 7.90 20.14 -8.75
C GLU A 62 8.81 20.07 -7.52
N GLU A 63 8.35 20.63 -6.40
CA GLU A 63 9.05 20.63 -5.12
C GLU A 63 9.26 19.20 -4.59
N ILE A 64 8.26 18.31 -4.73
CA ILE A 64 8.42 16.90 -4.36
C ILE A 64 9.48 16.21 -5.22
N LEU A 65 9.51 16.49 -6.53
CA LEU A 65 10.56 15.96 -7.41
C LEU A 65 11.94 16.54 -7.08
N ARG A 66 12.04 17.82 -6.69
CA ARG A 66 13.30 18.44 -6.25
C ARG A 66 13.84 17.78 -5.00
N GLU A 67 12.98 17.48 -4.02
CA GLU A 67 13.38 16.72 -2.82
C GLU A 67 13.92 15.34 -3.20
N LEU A 68 13.18 14.58 -4.02
CA LEU A 68 13.61 13.26 -4.47
C LEU A 68 14.93 13.32 -5.26
N CYS A 69 15.07 14.29 -6.16
CA CYS A 69 16.27 14.53 -6.96
C CYS A 69 17.50 14.79 -6.08
N GLY A 70 17.34 15.58 -5.02
CA GLY A 70 18.41 15.85 -4.05
C GLY A 70 18.89 14.57 -3.35
N HIS A 71 17.97 13.71 -2.90
CA HIS A 71 18.33 12.43 -2.28
C HIS A 71 19.03 11.48 -3.25
N LEU A 72 18.63 11.49 -4.52
CA LEU A 72 19.24 10.67 -5.58
C LEU A 72 20.53 11.26 -6.14
N LYS A 73 20.86 12.51 -5.79
CA LYS A 73 22.03 13.27 -6.29
C LYS A 73 22.04 13.37 -7.82
N PHE A 74 20.87 13.58 -8.41
CA PHE A 74 20.72 13.82 -9.84
C PHE A 74 20.73 15.31 -10.17
N ASP A 75 21.03 15.62 -11.42
CA ASP A 75 20.74 16.93 -11.99
C ASP A 75 19.23 17.01 -12.29
N TYR A 76 18.57 18.00 -11.70
CA TYR A 76 17.13 18.16 -11.85
C TYR A 76 16.75 18.48 -13.30
N ASP A 77 17.53 19.32 -13.97
CA ASP A 77 17.20 19.81 -15.31
C ASP A 77 17.36 18.72 -16.36
N GLU A 78 18.27 17.76 -16.12
CA GLU A 78 18.44 16.59 -16.99
C GLU A 78 17.36 15.52 -16.76
N VAL A 79 16.94 15.30 -15.51
CA VAL A 79 16.11 14.13 -15.16
C VAL A 79 14.63 14.46 -15.05
N PHE A 80 14.27 15.61 -14.47
CA PHE A 80 12.90 15.92 -14.06
C PHE A 80 12.33 17.22 -14.66
N ALA A 81 13.09 18.00 -15.44
CA ALA A 81 12.60 19.25 -16.04
C ALA A 81 11.27 19.11 -16.81
N ASN A 82 11.09 17.99 -17.51
CA ASN A 82 9.88 17.69 -18.28
C ASN A 82 8.92 16.72 -17.57
N ALA A 83 9.19 16.38 -16.31
CA ALA A 83 8.38 15.45 -15.55
C ALA A 83 7.15 16.12 -14.96
N ILE A 84 6.03 15.40 -14.97
CA ILE A 84 4.79 15.82 -14.31
C ILE A 84 4.65 15.01 -13.03
N CYS A 85 4.65 15.70 -11.88
CA CYS A 85 4.32 15.09 -10.60
C CYS A 85 2.95 15.58 -10.13
N ILE A 86 2.04 14.63 -9.91
CA ILE A 86 0.68 14.91 -9.41
C ILE A 86 0.63 14.50 -7.94
N PRO A 87 0.76 15.44 -6.99
CA PRO A 87 0.63 15.13 -5.58
C PRO A 87 -0.81 14.72 -5.24
N CYS A 88 -0.95 13.69 -4.41
CA CYS A 88 -2.23 13.24 -3.90
C CYS A 88 -2.16 13.11 -2.38
N ARG A 89 -3.09 13.76 -1.68
CA ARG A 89 -3.24 13.66 -0.24
C ARG A 89 -4.43 12.79 0.07
N LEU A 90 -4.21 11.77 0.90
CA LEU A 90 -5.20 10.77 1.25
C LEU A 90 -5.32 10.72 2.78
N PRO A 91 -6.22 11.52 3.39
CA PRO A 91 -6.33 11.63 4.84
C PRO A 91 -6.57 10.30 5.57
N TYR A 92 -7.16 9.32 4.89
CA TYR A 92 -7.53 8.03 5.45
C TYR A 92 -6.73 6.84 4.89
N ILE A 93 -5.64 7.06 4.15
CA ILE A 93 -4.89 5.96 3.51
C ILE A 93 -4.35 4.93 4.50
N THR A 94 -4.03 5.35 5.72
CA THR A 94 -3.55 4.49 6.82
C THR A 94 -4.65 4.09 7.81
N SER A 95 -5.91 4.51 7.58
CA SER A 95 -6.98 4.39 8.57
C SER A 95 -7.29 2.95 9.01
N MET A 96 -7.09 1.96 8.14
CA MET A 96 -7.27 0.54 8.47
C MET A 96 -6.23 -0.02 9.46
N PHE A 97 -5.13 0.69 9.70
CA PHE A 97 -4.10 0.32 10.67
C PHE A 97 -4.22 1.08 12.00
N MET A 98 -5.25 1.90 12.16
CA MET A 98 -5.50 2.56 13.44
C MET A 98 -5.72 1.53 14.56
N PRO A 99 -5.29 1.82 15.80
CA PRO A 99 -5.61 0.98 16.95
C PRO A 99 -7.10 0.70 17.02
N ARG A 100 -7.46 -0.56 17.25
CA ARG A 100 -8.85 -1.03 17.26
C ARG A 100 -9.06 -2.09 18.34
N SER A 101 -10.29 -2.20 18.79
CA SER A 101 -10.79 -3.26 19.66
C SER A 101 -11.61 -4.28 18.86
N GLN A 102 -11.80 -5.46 19.45
CA GLN A 102 -12.77 -6.42 18.92
C GLN A 102 -14.17 -5.79 18.99
N GLY A 103 -14.90 -5.80 17.87
CA GLY A 103 -16.22 -5.19 17.74
C GLY A 103 -16.23 -3.83 17.04
N ASP A 104 -15.09 -3.15 16.89
CA ASP A 104 -14.99 -1.89 16.13
C ASP A 104 -15.28 -2.08 14.63
N ARG A 105 -15.10 -3.31 14.15
CA ARG A 105 -15.43 -3.74 12.78
C ARG A 105 -16.63 -4.67 12.82
N PRO A 106 -17.66 -4.48 11.98
CA PRO A 106 -18.78 -5.41 11.90
C PRO A 106 -18.34 -6.74 11.28
N LEU A 107 -19.08 -7.81 11.55
CA LEU A 107 -18.98 -9.06 10.78
C LEU A 107 -19.41 -8.82 9.32
N PRO A 108 -18.91 -9.61 8.35
CA PRO A 108 -19.33 -9.52 6.95
C PRO A 108 -20.84 -9.55 6.80
N ILE A 109 -21.49 -10.46 7.55
CA ILE A 109 -22.93 -10.51 7.72
C ILE A 109 -23.21 -10.44 9.23
N PRO A 110 -23.79 -9.32 9.71
CA PRO A 110 -24.17 -9.21 11.11
C PRO A 110 -25.10 -10.33 11.55
N LYS A 111 -25.02 -10.71 12.82
CA LYS A 111 -25.88 -11.73 13.40
C LYS A 111 -27.35 -11.36 13.18
N ASN A 112 -28.15 -12.30 12.67
CA ASN A 112 -29.55 -12.14 12.31
C ASN A 112 -29.85 -11.24 11.09
N SER A 113 -28.83 -10.74 10.38
CA SER A 113 -29.05 -10.06 9.10
C SER A 113 -29.67 -11.03 8.08
N LYS A 114 -30.62 -10.53 7.29
CA LYS A 114 -31.32 -11.31 6.25
C LYS A 114 -30.93 -10.91 4.84
N ASN A 115 -30.50 -9.66 4.66
CA ASN A 115 -30.26 -9.06 3.35
C ASN A 115 -29.24 -7.91 3.38
N LEU A 116 -28.50 -7.74 4.49
CA LEU A 116 -27.47 -6.72 4.63
C LEU A 116 -26.11 -7.34 4.92
N ALA A 117 -25.13 -7.07 4.07
CA ALA A 117 -23.73 -7.40 4.28
C ALA A 117 -22.85 -6.15 4.22
N PHE A 118 -21.73 -6.18 4.93
CA PHE A 118 -20.66 -5.20 4.81
C PHE A 118 -19.53 -5.80 3.98
N VAL A 119 -19.04 -5.05 2.99
CA VAL A 119 -17.90 -5.45 2.15
C VAL A 119 -16.89 -4.30 2.13
N SER A 120 -15.82 -4.42 2.89
CA SER A 120 -14.72 -3.45 2.93
C SER A 120 -13.50 -4.00 3.68
N GLN A 121 -12.40 -3.25 3.69
CA GLN A 121 -11.25 -3.51 4.57
C GLN A 121 -11.53 -3.18 6.06
N PHE A 122 -12.70 -2.67 6.39
CA PHE A 122 -13.14 -2.35 7.76
C PHE A 122 -14.14 -3.38 8.31
N VAL A 123 -14.18 -4.57 7.74
CA VAL A 123 -15.01 -5.70 8.19
C VAL A 123 -14.13 -6.69 8.94
N GLU A 124 -14.70 -7.42 9.90
CA GLU A 124 -13.97 -8.42 10.68
C GLU A 124 -13.92 -9.78 9.99
N ILE A 125 -12.74 -10.14 9.47
CA ILE A 125 -12.37 -11.51 9.12
C ILE A 125 -11.23 -11.97 10.03
N PRO A 126 -11.39 -13.05 10.80
CA PRO A 126 -10.32 -13.63 11.61
C PRO A 126 -9.13 -14.08 10.75
N ALA A 127 -7.92 -13.91 11.27
CA ALA A 127 -6.66 -14.38 10.68
C ALA A 127 -6.25 -13.78 9.31
N ASP A 128 -7.11 -13.01 8.63
CA ASP A 128 -6.76 -12.33 7.38
C ASP A 128 -6.23 -10.91 7.60
N VAL A 129 -5.53 -10.35 6.61
CA VAL A 129 -4.77 -9.10 6.69
C VAL A 129 -5.38 -8.02 5.79
N VAL A 130 -5.81 -6.91 6.40
CA VAL A 130 -6.30 -5.71 5.69
C VAL A 130 -5.18 -5.03 4.87
N PHE A 131 -5.50 -4.00 4.08
CA PHE A 131 -4.59 -3.38 3.10
C PHE A 131 -4.21 -4.30 1.92
N THR A 132 -4.81 -5.49 1.84
CA THR A 132 -4.68 -6.40 0.70
C THR A 132 -5.96 -6.38 -0.15
N VAL A 133 -5.81 -6.64 -1.45
CA VAL A 133 -6.95 -6.85 -2.35
C VAL A 133 -7.69 -8.15 -1.96
N GLU A 134 -6.94 -9.18 -1.58
CA GLU A 134 -7.45 -10.49 -1.11
C GLU A 134 -8.51 -10.32 -0.02
N TYR A 135 -8.27 -9.49 0.99
CA TYR A 135 -9.24 -9.23 2.06
C TYR A 135 -10.60 -8.79 1.52
N SER A 136 -10.60 -7.87 0.55
CA SER A 136 -11.84 -7.31 -0.02
C SER A 136 -12.59 -8.36 -0.85
N ILE A 137 -11.84 -9.16 -1.62
CA ILE A 137 -12.39 -10.27 -2.41
C ILE A 137 -13.01 -11.32 -1.48
N ARG A 138 -12.32 -11.69 -0.40
CA ARG A 138 -12.79 -12.66 0.57
C ARG A 138 -14.06 -12.21 1.26
N VAL A 139 -14.13 -10.97 1.75
CA VAL A 139 -15.37 -10.44 2.37
C VAL A 139 -16.53 -10.51 1.36
N ALA A 140 -16.30 -10.12 0.11
CA ALA A 140 -17.31 -10.20 -0.94
C ALA A 140 -17.77 -11.65 -1.20
N GLN A 141 -16.84 -12.58 -1.28
CA GLN A 141 -17.14 -14.01 -1.47
C GLN A 141 -17.96 -14.56 -0.31
N MET A 142 -17.56 -14.28 0.94
CA MET A 142 -18.31 -14.69 2.14
C MET A 142 -19.75 -14.17 2.12
N ALA A 143 -19.93 -12.88 1.79
CA ALA A 143 -21.26 -12.28 1.75
C ALA A 143 -22.16 -12.88 0.68
N VAL A 144 -21.64 -13.06 -0.55
CA VAL A 144 -22.39 -13.62 -1.68
C VAL A 144 -22.75 -15.08 -1.44
N TYR A 145 -21.82 -15.88 -0.91
CA TYR A 145 -22.03 -17.31 -0.69
C TYR A 145 -23.13 -17.55 0.34
N GLU A 146 -23.10 -16.83 1.46
CA GLU A 146 -24.12 -16.93 2.51
C GLU A 146 -25.50 -16.53 2.00
N PHE A 147 -25.65 -15.36 1.35
CA PHE A 147 -26.97 -14.89 0.93
C PHE A 147 -27.58 -15.67 -0.23
N LEU A 148 -26.77 -16.22 -1.12
CA LEU A 148 -27.24 -17.01 -2.25
C LEU A 148 -27.27 -18.52 -1.94
N ASN A 149 -26.94 -18.92 -0.70
CA ASN A 149 -26.83 -20.33 -0.29
C ASN A 149 -25.96 -21.15 -1.26
N ILE A 150 -24.80 -20.60 -1.63
CA ILE A 150 -23.86 -21.28 -2.54
C ILE A 150 -23.13 -22.36 -1.75
N ASP A 151 -23.38 -23.62 -2.09
CA ASP A 151 -22.70 -24.79 -1.52
C ASP A 151 -21.30 -24.99 -2.13
N ARG A 152 -20.39 -24.09 -1.77
CA ARG A 152 -18.96 -24.16 -2.13
C ARG A 152 -18.11 -23.67 -0.98
N GLU A 153 -16.99 -24.34 -0.75
CA GLU A 153 -16.03 -23.91 0.27
C GLU A 153 -15.31 -22.63 -0.14
N ILE A 154 -15.09 -21.74 0.84
CA ILE A 154 -14.24 -20.56 0.69
C ILE A 154 -12.80 -20.99 0.97
N PRO A 155 -11.83 -20.74 0.05
CA PRO A 155 -10.44 -21.16 0.25
C PRO A 155 -9.90 -20.68 1.60
N PRO A 156 -9.34 -21.54 2.46
CA PRO A 156 -8.90 -21.13 3.80
C PRO A 156 -7.69 -20.18 3.72
N ILE A 157 -7.54 -19.37 4.76
CA ILE A 157 -6.33 -18.54 4.95
C ILE A 157 -5.18 -19.49 5.32
N SER A 158 -4.04 -19.36 4.64
CA SER A 158 -2.90 -20.24 4.88
C SER A 158 -2.21 -19.93 6.22
N GLU A 159 -2.12 -20.92 7.10
CA GLU A 159 -1.52 -20.80 8.43
C GLU A 159 -0.03 -21.20 8.44
N PHE A 160 0.75 -20.66 7.49
CA PHE A 160 2.19 -20.97 7.35
C PHE A 160 2.96 -20.68 8.63
N ASP A 161 2.54 -19.69 9.41
CA ASP A 161 3.12 -19.30 10.70
C ASP A 161 3.06 -20.42 11.74
N LYS A 162 2.18 -21.41 11.58
CA LYS A 162 2.06 -22.57 12.48
C LYS A 162 3.02 -23.70 12.13
N GLU A 163 3.53 -23.76 10.90
CA GLU A 163 4.44 -24.80 10.44
C GLU A 163 5.80 -24.75 11.14
N LEU A 164 6.28 -25.89 11.64
CA LEU A 164 7.55 -25.98 12.37
C LEU A 164 8.74 -25.46 11.54
N LYS A 165 8.77 -25.82 10.25
CA LYS A 165 9.82 -25.38 9.33
C LYS A 165 9.85 -23.85 9.23
N VAL A 166 8.70 -23.22 9.01
CA VAL A 166 8.57 -21.76 8.90
C VAL A 166 8.98 -21.07 10.20
N LYS A 167 8.59 -21.62 11.37
CA LYS A 167 9.02 -21.09 12.67
C LYS A 167 10.53 -21.12 12.87
N ILE A 168 11.17 -22.25 12.55
CA ILE A 168 12.63 -22.39 12.64
C ILE A 168 13.33 -21.42 11.68
N GLU A 169 12.88 -21.34 10.43
CA GLU A 169 13.44 -20.40 9.45
C GLU A 169 13.26 -18.93 9.87
N THR A 170 12.11 -18.60 10.45
CA THR A 170 11.80 -17.26 10.98
C THR A 170 12.73 -16.91 12.14
N LEU A 171 12.96 -17.85 13.07
CA LEU A 171 13.90 -17.66 14.17
C LEU A 171 15.30 -17.35 13.66
N PHE A 172 15.82 -18.15 12.72
CA PHE A 172 17.15 -17.91 12.15
C PHE A 172 17.24 -16.60 11.38
N LYS A 173 16.17 -16.18 10.68
CA LYS A 173 16.13 -14.89 9.97
C LYS A 173 16.09 -13.71 10.94
N ALA A 174 15.48 -13.83 12.11
CA ALA A 174 15.38 -12.75 13.09
C ALA A 174 16.73 -12.34 13.72
N PHE A 175 17.73 -13.22 13.68
CA PHE A 175 19.09 -12.97 14.18
C PHE A 175 20.13 -12.66 13.08
N LYS A 176 19.68 -12.51 11.82
CA LYS A 176 20.52 -12.04 10.71
C LYS A 176 20.33 -10.56 10.51
#